data_AF-A0A533UEM7-F1
#
_entry.id   AF-A0A533UEM7-F1
#
_cell.length_a   1.000
_cell.length_b   1.000
_cell.length_c   1.000
_cell.angle_alpha   90.00
_cell.angle_beta   90.00
_cell.angle_gamma   90.00
#
_symmetry.space_group_name_H-M   'P 1'
#
loop_
_entity.id
_entity.type
_entity.pdbx_description
1 polymer ?
#
loop_
_entity_poly.entity_id
_entity_poly.type
_entity_poly.pdbx_seq_one_letter_code
_entity_poly.pdbx_strand_id
1 'polypeptide(L)'
;IGLINTMVFTHIPSNILLILLAFAPTFPIAIGIYLARMGLSQMDVPTRQSYIVAIVNEDERIAAAGITNTSRNIAQAASPSLAGIIIQSLSLSAPFVVGGL
;
A
#
# COMPACT_ATOMS: atom_id res chain seq x y z
N ILE A 1 17.00 -0.01 -12.89
CA ILE A 1 16.50 -1.06 -11.97
C ILE A 1 15.19 -1.58 -12.56
N GLY A 2 14.99 -2.89 -12.71
CA GLY A 2 13.80 -3.45 -13.38
C GLY A 2 12.47 -3.17 -12.65
N LEU A 3 11.32 -3.35 -13.31
CA LEU A 3 9.99 -3.04 -12.77
C LEU A 3 9.71 -3.69 -11.40
N ILE A 4 10.10 -4.96 -11.24
CA ILE A 4 9.97 -5.71 -9.98
C ILE A 4 10.86 -5.10 -8.90
N ASN A 5 12.13 -4.84 -9.19
CA ASN A 5 13.07 -4.29 -8.21
C ASN A 5 12.65 -2.91 -7.73
N THR A 6 12.13 -2.06 -8.63
CA THR A 6 11.58 -0.75 -8.25
C THR A 6 10.42 -0.94 -7.29
N MET A 7 9.45 -1.80 -7.62
CA MET A 7 8.29 -2.07 -6.76
C MET A 7 8.70 -2.58 -5.38
N VAL A 8 9.62 -3.56 -5.30
CA VAL A 8 10.07 -4.10 -4.00
C VAL A 8 10.79 -3.03 -3.17
N PHE A 9 11.65 -2.23 -3.81
CA PHE A 9 12.43 -1.19 -3.14
C PHE A 9 11.58 -0.02 -2.65
N THR A 10 10.43 0.25 -3.26
CA THR A 10 9.50 1.27 -2.78
C THR A 10 8.47 0.71 -1.80
N HIS A 11 8.09 -0.57 -1.93
CA HIS A 11 7.11 -1.20 -1.06
C HIS A 11 7.63 -1.43 0.37
N ILE A 12 8.83 -2.02 0.52
CA ILE A 12 9.39 -2.36 1.84
C ILE A 12 9.59 -1.11 2.70
N PRO A 13 10.29 -0.06 2.24
CA PRO A 13 10.49 1.14 3.06
C PRO A 13 9.19 1.90 3.31
N SER A 14 8.23 1.87 2.37
CA SER A 14 6.90 2.46 2.60
C SER A 14 6.17 1.78 3.76
N ASN A 15 6.20 0.46 3.83
CA ASN A 15 5.57 -0.28 4.94
C ASN A 15 6.30 -0.06 6.27
N ILE A 16 7.63 0.03 6.27
CA ILE A 16 8.40 0.40 7.47
C ILE A 16 7.98 1.80 7.96
N LEU A 17 7.84 2.78 7.07
CA LEU A 17 7.38 4.12 7.44
C LEU A 17 5.95 4.11 7.99
N LEU A 18 5.08 3.23 7.50
CA LEU A 18 3.74 3.06 8.04
C LEU A 18 3.77 2.53 9.50
N ILE A 19 4.65 1.56 9.78
CA ILE A 19 4.85 1.08 11.15
C ILE A 19 5.39 2.21 12.04
N LEU A 20 6.40 2.96 11.57
CA LEU A 20 7.00 4.08 12.32
C LEU A 20 5.98 5.20 12.62
N LEU A 21 5.01 5.42 11.72
CA LEU A 21 3.93 6.39 11.93
C LEU A 21 3.12 6.08 13.20
N ALA A 22 2.94 4.80 13.54
CA ALA A 22 2.22 4.37 14.74
C ALA A 22 2.87 4.87 16.05
N PHE A 23 4.18 5.18 16.00
CA PHE A 23 5.00 5.56 17.15
C PHE A 23 5.44 7.02 17.12
N ALA A 24 4.91 7.83 16.20
CA ALA A 24 5.29 9.24 16.07
C ALA A 24 4.85 10.04 17.33
N PRO A 25 5.79 10.71 18.04
CA PRO A 25 5.48 11.37 19.31
C PRO A 25 4.86 12.76 19.13
N THR A 26 5.00 13.37 17.94
CA THR A 26 4.47 14.70 17.63
C THR A 26 3.91 14.77 16.22
N PHE A 27 2.98 15.70 16.00
CA PHE A 27 2.36 15.91 14.69
C PHE A 27 3.36 16.21 13.55
N PRO A 28 4.38 17.09 13.72
CA PRO A 28 5.36 17.35 12.67
C PRO A 28 6.13 16.09 12.23
N ILE A 29 6.44 15.19 13.17
CA ILE A 29 7.10 13.92 12.84
C ILE A 29 6.14 13.00 12.09
N ALA A 30 4.88 12.89 12.55
CA ALA A 30 3.87 12.06 11.91
C ALA A 30 3.62 12.47 10.45
N ILE A 31 3.46 13.78 10.18
CA ILE A 31 3.23 14.25 8.81
C ILE A 31 4.46 14.05 7.92
N GLY A 32 5.68 14.24 8.44
CA GLY A 32 6.91 13.98 7.70
C GLY A 32 7.04 12.51 7.28
N ILE A 33 6.79 11.59 8.22
CA ILE A 33 6.78 10.14 7.97
C ILE A 33 5.69 9.78 6.93
N TYR A 34 4.48 10.32 7.10
CA TYR A 34 3.37 10.04 6.21
C TYR A 34 3.61 10.52 4.78
N LEU A 35 4.18 11.71 4.60
CA LEU A 35 4.51 12.25 3.28
C LEU A 35 5.62 11.44 2.58
N ALA A 36 6.68 11.07 3.32
CA ALA A 36 7.72 10.19 2.79
C ALA A 36 7.15 8.83 2.36
N ARG A 37 6.27 8.25 3.19
CA ARG A 37 5.55 7.01 2.89
C ARG A 37 4.72 7.14 1.61
N MET A 38 3.98 8.25 1.45
CA MET A 38 3.15 8.53 0.28
C MET A 38 4.00 8.62 -0.98
N GLY A 39 5.13 9.32 -0.95
CA GLY A 39 6.05 9.41 -2.08
C GLY A 39 6.46 8.03 -2.61
N LEU A 40 6.89 7.14 -1.71
CA LEU A 40 7.29 5.78 -2.06
C LEU A 40 6.11 4.91 -2.53
N SER A 41 5.00 4.96 -1.81
CA SER A 41 3.82 4.15 -2.11
C SER A 41 3.22 4.45 -3.49
N GLN A 42 3.39 5.68 -3.98
CA GLN A 42 2.89 6.07 -5.30
C GLN A 42 3.76 5.56 -6.45
N MET A 43 5.04 5.23 -6.21
CA MET A 43 5.94 4.69 -7.23
C MET A 43 5.62 3.22 -7.60
N ASP A 44 4.95 2.48 -6.70
CA ASP A 44 4.54 1.09 -6.94
C ASP A 44 3.42 0.97 -7.99
N VAL A 45 2.60 2.01 -8.15
CA VAL A 45 1.40 1.95 -8.99
C VAL A 45 1.76 1.86 -10.49
N PRO A 46 2.52 2.80 -11.09
CA PRO A 46 2.83 2.73 -12.51
C PRO A 46 3.70 1.52 -12.84
N THR A 47 4.62 1.13 -11.96
CA THR A 47 5.51 -0.02 -12.17
C THR A 47 4.75 -1.34 -12.20
N ARG A 48 3.77 -1.53 -11.29
CA ARG A 48 2.90 -2.71 -11.28
C ARG A 48 1.99 -2.78 -12.49
N GLN A 49 1.42 -1.65 -12.90
CA GLN A 49 0.58 -1.57 -14.09
C GLN A 49 1.37 -1.93 -15.35
N SER A 50 2.57 -1.35 -15.53
CA SER A 50 3.45 -1.70 -16.65
C SER A 50 3.89 -3.15 -16.63
N TYR A 51 4.15 -3.71 -15.44
CA TYR A 51 4.54 -5.12 -15.31
C TYR A 51 3.43 -6.07 -15.73
N ILE A 52 2.19 -5.86 -15.27
CA ILE A 52 1.03 -6.69 -15.64
C ILE A 52 0.83 -6.68 -17.15
N VAL A 53 0.86 -5.50 -17.78
CA VAL A 53 0.68 -5.36 -19.24
C VAL A 53 1.80 -6.04 -20.03
N ALA A 54 3.01 -6.11 -19.47
CA ALA A 54 4.17 -6.73 -20.12
C ALA A 54 4.15 -8.27 -20.09
N ILE A 55 3.41 -8.89 -19.16
CA ILE A 55 3.39 -10.36 -18.98
C ILE A 55 2.12 -11.04 -19.48
N VAL A 56 1.11 -10.27 -19.93
CA VAL A 56 -0.16 -10.79 -20.46
C VAL A 56 -0.27 -10.55 -21.97
N ASN A 57 -1.03 -11.40 -22.66
CA ASN A 57 -1.32 -11.20 -24.07
C ASN A 57 -2.17 -9.96 -24.29
N GLU A 58 -2.11 -9.38 -25.49
CA GLU A 58 -2.73 -8.08 -25.79
C GLU A 58 -4.26 -8.09 -25.62
N ASP A 59 -4.91 -9.18 -26.01
CA ASP A 59 -6.33 -9.44 -25.86
C ASP A 59 -6.76 -9.65 -24.39
N GLU A 60 -5.85 -10.09 -23.53
CA GLU A 60 -6.12 -10.37 -22.11
C GLU A 60 -5.92 -9.13 -21.20
N ARG A 61 -5.29 -8.05 -21.69
CA ARG A 61 -4.94 -6.85 -20.89
C ARG A 61 -6.14 -6.23 -20.18
N ILE A 62 -7.28 -6.15 -20.86
CA ILE A 62 -8.51 -5.56 -20.30
C ILE A 62 -9.03 -6.44 -19.16
N ALA A 63 -9.08 -7.76 -19.36
CA ALA A 63 -9.50 -8.71 -18.34
C ALA A 63 -8.55 -8.69 -17.12
N ALA A 64 -7.23 -8.69 -17.36
CA ALA A 64 -6.22 -8.62 -16.30
C ALA A 64 -6.32 -7.34 -15.47
N ALA A 65 -6.53 -6.19 -16.11
CA ALA A 65 -6.76 -4.92 -15.42
C ALA A 65 -8.06 -4.94 -14.61
N GLY A 66 -9.14 -5.50 -15.18
CA GLY A 66 -10.44 -5.65 -14.52
C GLY A 66 -10.33 -6.48 -13.23
N ILE A 67 -9.73 -7.67 -13.31
CA ILE A 67 -9.53 -8.55 -12.15
C ILE A 67 -8.70 -7.85 -11.07
N THR A 68 -7.57 -7.24 -11.46
CA THR A 68 -6.67 -6.55 -10.52
C THR A 68 -7.39 -5.41 -9.78
N ASN A 69 -8.17 -4.60 -10.49
CA ASN A 69 -8.93 -3.50 -9.91
C ASN A 69 -10.07 -3.99 -9.01
N THR A 70 -10.79 -5.05 -9.41
CA THR A 70 -11.84 -5.65 -8.58
C THR A 70 -11.27 -6.18 -7.27
N SER A 71 -10.16 -6.93 -7.31
CA SER A 71 -9.48 -7.40 -6.10
C SER A 71 -9.06 -6.24 -5.20
N ARG A 72 -8.51 -5.17 -5.77
CA ARG A 72 -8.14 -3.97 -5.03
C ARG A 72 -9.35 -3.29 -4.37
N ASN A 73 -10.49 -3.24 -5.06
CA ASN A 73 -11.71 -2.62 -4.55
C ASN A 73 -12.32 -3.43 -3.41
N ILE A 74 -12.32 -4.76 -3.51
CA ILE A 74 -12.79 -5.65 -2.44
C ILE A 74 -11.94 -5.43 -1.18
N ALA A 75 -10.61 -5.40 -1.31
CA ALA A 75 -9.72 -5.13 -0.20
C ALA A 75 -9.98 -3.75 0.43
N GLN A 76 -10.14 -2.71 -0.38
CA GLN A 76 -10.45 -1.36 0.08
C GLN A 76 -11.82 -1.25 0.77
N ALA A 77 -12.82 -2.03 0.33
CA ALA A 77 -14.14 -2.04 0.94
C ALA A 77 -14.13 -2.73 2.32
N ALA A 78 -13.36 -3.80 2.49
CA ALA A 78 -13.28 -4.55 3.74
C ALA A 78 -12.36 -3.88 4.79
N SER A 79 -11.31 -3.20 4.35
CA SER A 79 -10.27 -2.64 5.22
C SER A 79 -10.80 -1.70 6.32
N PRO A 80 -11.75 -0.78 6.08
CA PRO A 80 -12.27 0.12 7.12
C PRO A 80 -12.95 -0.62 8.28
N SER A 81 -13.74 -1.67 7.98
CA SER A 81 -14.39 -2.47 9.01
C SER A 81 -13.38 -3.22 9.87
N LEU A 82 -12.36 -3.82 9.23
CA LEU A 82 -11.26 -4.48 9.94
C LEU A 82 -10.46 -3.49 10.79
N ALA A 83 -10.13 -2.32 10.25
CA ALA A 83 -9.45 -1.26 10.99
C ALA A 83 -10.28 -0.80 12.20
N GLY A 84 -11.60 -0.65 12.05
CA GLY A 84 -12.51 -0.32 13.14
C GLY A 84 -12.47 -1.34 14.28
N ILE A 85 -12.49 -2.64 13.96
CA ILE A 85 -12.36 -3.72 14.95
C ILE A 85 -11.00 -3.67 15.66
N ILE A 86 -9.91 -3.44 14.92
CA ILE A 86 -8.56 -3.32 15.48
C ILE A 86 -8.46 -2.12 16.43
N ILE A 87 -9.04 -0.97 16.07
CA ILE A 87 -9.07 0.22 16.91
C ILE A 87 -9.84 -0.05 18.20
N GLN A 88 -11.00 -0.71 18.10
CA GLN A 88 -11.84 -1.03 19.26
C GLN A 88 -11.16 -2.02 20.22
N SER A 89 -10.36 -2.94 19.70
CA SER A 89 -9.77 -4.04 20.49
C SER A 89 -8.35 -3.77 20.99
N LEU A 90 -7.54 -2.99 20.27
CA LEU A 90 -6.13 -2.75 20.61
C LEU A 90 -5.87 -1.27 20.92
N SER A 91 -5.77 -0.43 19.89
CA SER A 91 -5.46 1.00 20.02
C SER A 91 -5.71 1.74 18.71
N LEU A 92 -5.78 3.07 18.79
CA LEU A 92 -5.88 3.93 17.60
C LEU A 92 -4.68 3.78 16.65
N SER A 93 -3.49 3.45 17.18
CA SER A 93 -2.27 3.30 16.40
C SER A 93 -2.07 1.90 15.81
N ALA A 94 -2.75 0.89 16.35
CA ALA A 94 -2.59 -0.52 15.95
C ALA A 94 -2.81 -0.79 14.44
N PRO A 95 -3.78 -0.19 13.74
CA PRO A 95 -3.96 -0.42 12.31
C PRO A 95 -2.76 -0.04 11.45
N PHE A 96 -1.96 0.95 11.88
CA PHE A 96 -0.75 1.35 11.15
C PHE A 96 0.34 0.28 11.25
N VAL A 97 0.47 -0.39 12.40
CA VAL A 97 1.39 -1.52 12.55
C VAL A 97 0.89 -2.71 11.74
N VAL A 98 -0.39 -3.09 11.91
CA VAL A 98 -0.98 -4.25 11.21
C VAL A 98 -0.93 -4.09 9.70
N GLY A 99 -1.23 -2.89 9.18
CA GLY A 99 -1.19 -2.62 7.75
C GLY A 99 0.22 -2.49 7.16
N GLY A 100 1.25 -2.37 7.99
CA GLY A 100 2.65 -2.33 7.57
C GLY A 100 3.39 -3.66 7.69
N LEU A 101 2.80 -4.67 8.35
CA LEU A 101 3.29 -6.04 8.41
C LEU A 101 2.85 -6.83 7.17
#